data_AF-K9JYQ4-F1
#
_entry.id   AF-K9JYQ4-F1
#
_cell.length_a   1.000
_cell.length_b   1.000
_cell.length_c   1.000
_cell.angle_alpha   90.00
_cell.angle_beta   90.00
_cell.angle_gamma   90.00
#
_symmetry.space_group_name_H-M   'P 1'
#
loop_
_entity.id
_entity.type
_entity.pdbx_description
1 polymer ?
#
loop_
_entity_poly.entity_id
_entity_poly.type
_entity_poly.pdbx_seq_one_letter_code
_entity_poly.pdbx_strand_id
1 'polypeptide(L)'
;KAIAESYRWNVTPNPGLLEEVNNLVEWPTAFNGGFDEKYLAIPEEVLITSMRDHQRFFFVRDQAGKLLPNFISVRNGNEEFIENVVRGNEKVLTARLEDAAFFYEEDQKHDINYYVDRLKKVSFHDKIGSMYEKMQRVNSIAKVIGNTLNLNQTELDDIDRATMIYKFDLVTGMVGEFSELQGVMGEKYA
;
A
#
# COMPACT_ATOMS: atom_id res chain seq x y z
N LYS A 1 1.13 8.76 -22.64
CA LYS A 1 1.41 10.21 -22.74
C LYS A 1 0.27 10.97 -23.42
N ALA A 2 -0.10 10.64 -24.67
CA ALA A 2 -1.22 11.28 -25.37
C ALA A 2 -2.53 11.36 -24.56
N ILE A 3 -2.95 10.26 -23.93
CA ILE A 3 -4.13 10.24 -23.03
C ILE A 3 -3.96 11.22 -21.85
N ALA A 4 -2.80 11.22 -21.19
CA ALA A 4 -2.58 12.11 -20.06
C ALA A 4 -2.61 13.59 -20.49
N GLU A 5 -2.06 13.91 -21.66
CA GLU A 5 -2.10 15.27 -22.23
C GLU A 5 -3.53 15.72 -22.57
N SER A 6 -4.36 14.85 -23.15
CA SER A 6 -5.75 15.20 -23.51
C SER A 6 -6.61 15.53 -22.29
N TYR A 7 -6.35 14.88 -21.16
CA TYR A 7 -7.07 15.11 -19.89
C TYR A 7 -6.35 16.07 -18.93
N ARG A 8 -5.18 16.61 -19.30
CA ARG A 8 -4.31 17.41 -18.42
C ARG A 8 -3.95 16.69 -17.12
N TRP A 9 -3.71 15.38 -17.22
CA TRP A 9 -3.25 14.53 -16.13
C TRP A 9 -1.73 14.45 -16.10
N ASN A 10 -1.21 14.27 -14.89
CA ASN A 10 0.18 13.92 -14.66
C ASN A 10 0.28 12.40 -14.46
N VAL A 11 1.02 11.74 -15.34
CA VAL A 11 1.35 10.32 -15.23
C VAL A 11 2.87 10.19 -15.18
N THR A 12 3.36 9.57 -14.11
CA THR A 12 4.78 9.22 -13.97
C THR A 12 4.87 7.70 -13.94
N PRO A 13 5.02 7.03 -15.10
CA PRO A 13 5.08 5.58 -15.14
C PRO A 13 6.25 5.07 -14.30
N ASN A 14 5.99 4.09 -13.43
CA ASN A 14 7.07 3.35 -12.80
C ASN A 14 7.87 2.64 -13.89
N PRO A 15 9.21 2.82 -13.97
CA PRO A 15 10.01 2.23 -15.05
C PRO A 15 9.90 0.69 -15.12
N GLY A 16 9.87 0.01 -13.97
CA GLY A 16 9.73 -1.44 -13.90
C GLY A 16 8.36 -1.93 -14.38
N LEU A 17 7.28 -1.27 -13.96
CA LEU A 17 5.93 -1.59 -14.47
C LEU A 17 5.85 -1.35 -15.99
N LEU A 18 6.42 -0.25 -16.48
CA LEU A 18 6.41 0.04 -17.91
C LEU A 18 7.17 -1.02 -18.72
N GLU A 19 8.31 -1.48 -18.22
CA GLU A 19 9.07 -2.59 -18.81
C GLU A 19 8.28 -3.90 -18.76
N GLU A 20 7.63 -4.23 -17.64
CA GLU A 20 6.75 -5.40 -17.54
C GLU A 20 5.63 -5.34 -18.58
N VAL A 21 4.90 -4.23 -18.65
CA VAL A 21 3.81 -4.04 -19.62
C VAL A 21 4.32 -4.15 -21.06
N ASN A 22 5.48 -3.57 -21.38
CA ASN A 22 6.08 -3.69 -22.71
C ASN A 22 6.38 -5.15 -23.08
N ASN A 23 6.72 -5.99 -22.11
CA ASN A 23 6.97 -7.42 -22.34
C ASN A 23 5.69 -8.27 -22.38
N LEU A 24 4.53 -7.71 -22.02
CA LEU A 24 3.23 -8.40 -22.01
C LEU A 24 2.39 -8.17 -23.27
N VAL A 25 2.75 -7.18 -24.10
CA VAL A 25 1.91 -6.74 -25.23
C VAL A 25 2.70 -6.68 -26.54
N GLU A 26 2.19 -7.36 -27.55
CA GLU A 26 2.73 -7.32 -28.91
C GLU A 26 2.05 -6.24 -29.77
N TRP A 27 0.78 -5.94 -29.49
CA TRP A 27 0.00 -4.90 -30.16
C TRP A 27 -0.59 -3.92 -29.14
N PRO A 28 0.19 -2.96 -28.62
CA PRO A 28 -0.24 -2.10 -27.52
C PRO A 28 -1.33 -1.11 -27.97
N THR A 29 -2.47 -1.14 -27.30
CA THR A 29 -3.46 -0.05 -27.32
C THR A 29 -3.70 0.45 -25.90
N ALA A 30 -3.32 1.70 -25.64
CA ALA A 30 -3.56 2.35 -24.36
C ALA A 30 -5.01 2.84 -24.25
N PHE A 31 -5.57 2.75 -23.06
CA PHE A 31 -6.89 3.27 -22.73
C PHE A 31 -6.91 3.81 -21.30
N ASN A 32 -7.94 4.56 -20.95
CA ASN A 32 -8.19 5.00 -19.58
C ASN A 32 -9.53 4.47 -19.07
N GLY A 33 -9.61 4.32 -17.75
CA GLY A 33 -10.82 3.99 -17.01
C GLY A 33 -10.89 4.80 -15.71
N GLY A 34 -11.99 4.63 -14.99
CA GLY A 34 -12.24 5.28 -13.71
C GLY A 34 -12.68 4.31 -12.62
N PHE A 35 -12.67 4.80 -11.39
CA PHE A 35 -13.29 4.14 -10.25
C PHE A 35 -14.04 5.19 -9.41
N ASP A 36 -14.84 4.74 -8.45
CA ASP A 36 -15.64 5.64 -7.61
C ASP A 36 -14.74 6.52 -6.71
N GLU A 37 -15.01 7.82 -6.65
CA GLU A 37 -14.26 8.78 -5.81
C GLU A 37 -14.26 8.42 -4.33
N LYS A 38 -15.24 7.62 -3.84
CA LYS A 38 -15.29 7.15 -2.45
C LYS A 38 -13.99 6.47 -2.01
N TYR A 39 -13.31 5.78 -2.93
CA TYR A 39 -12.08 5.06 -2.60
C TYR A 39 -10.89 5.99 -2.31
N LEU A 40 -10.95 7.26 -2.71
CA LEU A 40 -9.92 8.25 -2.38
C LEU A 40 -9.86 8.58 -0.88
N ALA A 41 -10.79 8.07 -0.07
CA ALA A 41 -10.72 8.14 1.40
C ALA A 41 -9.72 7.12 2.00
N ILE A 42 -9.33 6.09 1.24
CA ILE A 42 -8.33 5.09 1.62
C ILE A 42 -6.93 5.67 1.35
N PRO A 43 -5.89 5.34 2.14
CA PRO A 43 -4.52 5.77 1.87
C PRO A 43 -4.09 5.50 0.42
N GLU A 44 -3.46 6.48 -0.21
CA GLU A 44 -3.11 6.41 -1.63
C GLU A 44 -2.17 5.25 -1.95
N GLU A 45 -1.33 4.84 -1.01
CA GLU A 45 -0.42 3.71 -1.16
C GLU A 45 -1.17 2.39 -1.40
N VAL A 46 -2.36 2.22 -0.78
CA VAL A 46 -3.23 1.06 -0.98
C VAL A 46 -3.83 1.06 -2.38
N LEU A 47 -4.31 2.23 -2.83
CA LEU A 47 -4.88 2.41 -4.16
C LEU A 47 -3.83 2.20 -5.26
N ILE A 48 -2.64 2.76 -5.06
CA ILE A 48 -1.51 2.62 -5.97
C ILE A 48 -1.06 1.16 -6.06
N THR A 49 -0.96 0.45 -4.95
CA THR A 49 -0.59 -0.97 -4.91
C THR A 49 -1.63 -1.83 -5.64
N SER A 50 -2.92 -1.59 -5.38
CA SER A 50 -4.02 -2.26 -6.07
C SER A 50 -3.99 -2.04 -7.59
N MET A 51 -3.71 -0.82 -8.04
CA MET A 51 -3.59 -0.51 -9.47
C MET A 51 -2.32 -1.11 -10.09
N ARG A 52 -1.17 -0.88 -9.47
CA ARG A 52 0.14 -1.24 -10.02
C ARG A 52 0.38 -2.74 -9.98
N ASP A 53 0.35 -3.34 -8.80
CA ASP A 53 0.85 -4.69 -8.59
C ASP A 53 -0.20 -5.75 -8.95
N HIS A 54 -1.48 -5.45 -8.71
CA HIS A 54 -2.55 -6.41 -8.99
C HIS A 54 -3.09 -6.28 -10.42
N GLN A 55 -3.11 -5.08 -11.01
CA GLN A 55 -3.77 -4.82 -12.31
C GLN A 55 -2.86 -4.28 -13.42
N ARG A 56 -1.59 -3.97 -13.15
CA ARG A 56 -0.66 -3.33 -14.12
C ARG A 56 -1.19 -2.00 -14.67
N PHE A 57 -1.90 -1.24 -13.84
CA PHE A 57 -2.41 0.07 -14.20
C PHE A 57 -1.46 1.18 -13.77
N PHE A 58 -1.44 2.25 -14.57
CA PHE A 58 -0.74 3.48 -14.25
C PHE A 58 -1.73 4.46 -13.64
N PHE A 59 -1.53 4.79 -12.36
CA PHE A 59 -2.32 5.82 -11.68
C PHE A 59 -2.02 7.20 -12.28
N VAL A 60 -2.99 8.11 -12.16
CA VAL A 60 -2.85 9.49 -12.64
C VAL A 60 -3.09 10.48 -11.52
N ARG A 61 -2.43 11.63 -11.61
CA ARG A 61 -2.54 12.74 -10.67
C ARG A 61 -2.98 14.01 -11.40
N ASP A 62 -3.54 14.95 -10.65
CA ASP A 62 -3.81 16.29 -11.17
C ASP A 62 -2.51 17.12 -11.24
N GLN A 63 -2.67 18.39 -11.64
CA GLN A 63 -1.55 19.34 -11.73
C GLN A 63 -0.96 19.73 -10.36
N ALA A 64 -1.71 19.54 -9.27
CA ALA A 64 -1.25 19.75 -7.90
C ALA A 64 -0.59 18.49 -7.30
N GLY A 65 -0.58 17.36 -8.01
CA GLY A 65 -0.04 16.09 -7.54
C GLY A 65 -1.04 15.25 -6.73
N LYS A 66 -2.32 15.62 -6.67
CA LYS A 66 -3.35 14.83 -6.00
C LYS A 66 -3.72 13.61 -6.85
N LEU A 67 -3.84 12.43 -6.23
CA LEU A 67 -4.32 11.22 -6.88
C LEU A 67 -5.76 11.42 -7.39
N LEU A 68 -6.00 11.00 -8.64
CA LEU A 68 -7.31 11.08 -9.29
C LEU A 68 -7.98 9.69 -9.32
N PRO A 69 -9.32 9.62 -9.40
CA PRO A 69 -10.09 8.38 -9.47
C PRO A 69 -10.03 7.73 -10.86
N ASN A 70 -8.85 7.75 -11.48
CA ASN A 70 -8.61 7.35 -12.85
C ASN A 70 -7.32 6.55 -12.98
N PHE A 71 -7.27 5.74 -14.02
CA PHE A 71 -6.08 4.99 -14.37
C PHE A 71 -5.91 4.91 -15.89
N ILE A 72 -4.67 4.63 -16.30
CA ILE A 72 -4.32 4.29 -17.68
C ILE A 72 -3.85 2.83 -17.68
N SER A 73 -4.28 2.07 -18.67
CA SER A 73 -3.83 0.69 -18.88
C SER A 73 -3.55 0.46 -20.36
N VAL A 74 -2.93 -0.68 -20.67
CA VAL A 74 -2.57 -1.08 -22.02
C VAL A 74 -3.13 -2.47 -22.26
N ARG A 75 -3.89 -2.64 -23.34
CA ARG A 75 -4.28 -3.95 -23.82
C ARG A 75 -3.39 -4.42 -24.96
N ASN A 76 -3.37 -5.72 -25.17
CA ASN A 76 -2.82 -6.34 -26.36
C ASN A 76 -3.93 -6.53 -27.41
N GLY A 77 -4.03 -5.61 -28.38
CA GLY A 77 -5.05 -5.59 -29.43
C GLY A 77 -5.29 -4.18 -30.00
N ASN A 78 -6.22 -4.04 -30.95
CA ASN A 78 -6.53 -2.78 -31.67
C ASN A 78 -7.49 -1.86 -30.86
N GLU A 79 -8.42 -1.12 -31.48
CA GLU A 79 -9.45 -0.28 -30.82
C GLU A 79 -10.85 -0.93 -30.76
N GLU A 80 -11.04 -2.10 -31.39
CA GLU A 80 -12.35 -2.77 -31.42
C GLU A 80 -12.80 -3.19 -30.02
N PHE A 81 -14.04 -2.82 -29.67
CA PHE A 81 -14.67 -3.10 -28.38
C PHE A 81 -13.90 -2.57 -27.16
N ILE A 82 -13.12 -1.49 -27.30
CA ILE A 82 -12.32 -0.93 -26.19
C ILE A 82 -13.19 -0.57 -24.97
N GLU A 83 -14.41 -0.10 -25.17
CA GLU A 83 -15.35 0.20 -24.07
C GLU A 83 -15.71 -1.04 -23.23
N ASN A 84 -15.75 -2.23 -23.84
CA ASN A 84 -15.97 -3.47 -23.08
C ASN A 84 -14.74 -3.82 -22.24
N VAL A 85 -13.54 -3.58 -22.78
CA VAL A 85 -12.28 -3.78 -22.06
C VAL A 85 -12.19 -2.83 -20.88
N VAL A 86 -12.52 -1.55 -21.08
CA VAL A 86 -12.57 -0.53 -20.02
C VAL A 86 -13.49 -1.00 -18.89
N ARG A 87 -14.76 -1.28 -19.19
CA ARG A 87 -15.75 -1.73 -18.18
C ARG A 87 -15.32 -3.00 -17.44
N GLY A 88 -14.68 -3.93 -18.14
CA GLY A 88 -14.14 -5.15 -17.53
C GLY A 88 -13.05 -4.84 -16.50
N ASN A 89 -12.09 -3.99 -16.87
CA ASN A 89 -10.99 -3.57 -15.99
C ASN A 89 -11.49 -2.73 -14.81
N GLU A 90 -12.43 -1.82 -15.02
CA GLU A 90 -13.08 -1.04 -13.95
C GLU A 90 -13.77 -1.95 -12.94
N LYS A 91 -14.49 -2.98 -13.41
CA LYS A 91 -15.16 -3.95 -12.53
C LYS A 91 -14.16 -4.75 -11.68
N VAL A 92 -13.04 -5.19 -12.27
CA VAL A 92 -12.01 -5.93 -11.55
C VAL A 92 -11.32 -5.03 -10.51
N LEU A 93 -10.97 -3.80 -10.88
CA LEU A 93 -10.40 -2.83 -9.95
C LEU A 93 -11.36 -2.50 -8.81
N THR A 94 -12.63 -2.26 -9.12
CA THR A 94 -13.67 -1.97 -8.11
C THR A 94 -13.74 -3.09 -7.06
N ALA A 95 -13.74 -4.35 -7.46
CA ALA A 95 -13.75 -5.46 -6.50
C ALA A 95 -12.54 -5.43 -5.56
N ARG A 96 -11.33 -5.15 -6.09
CA ARG A 96 -10.11 -5.02 -5.28
C ARG A 96 -10.13 -3.82 -4.34
N LEU A 97 -10.73 -2.72 -4.78
CA LEU A 97 -10.87 -1.52 -3.97
C LEU A 97 -11.92 -1.70 -2.85
N GLU A 98 -12.98 -2.47 -3.07
CA GLU A 98 -13.91 -2.87 -2.00
C GLU A 98 -13.21 -3.74 -0.95
N ASP A 99 -12.40 -4.72 -1.37
CA ASP A 99 -11.62 -5.54 -0.43
C ASP A 99 -10.67 -4.67 0.41
N ALA A 100 -9.94 -3.76 -0.25
CA ALA A 100 -9.09 -2.79 0.42
C ALA A 100 -9.86 -1.89 1.40
N ALA A 101 -11.02 -1.37 0.99
CA ALA A 101 -11.88 -0.55 1.84
C ALA A 101 -12.32 -1.32 3.08
N PHE A 102 -12.77 -2.56 2.90
CA PHE A 102 -13.19 -3.43 3.97
C PHE A 102 -12.06 -3.66 4.99
N PHE A 103 -10.86 -4.06 4.55
CA PHE A 103 -9.75 -4.27 5.48
C PHE A 103 -9.33 -2.99 6.18
N TYR A 104 -9.33 -1.85 5.47
CA TYR A 104 -9.00 -0.55 6.06
C TYR A 104 -10.01 -0.15 7.15
N GLU A 105 -11.30 -0.42 6.96
CA GLU A 105 -12.36 -0.15 7.92
C GLU A 105 -12.34 -1.15 9.10
N GLU A 106 -12.14 -2.44 8.83
CA GLU A 106 -12.02 -3.46 9.88
C GLU A 106 -10.81 -3.17 10.78
N ASP A 107 -9.68 -2.78 10.20
CA ASP A 107 -8.46 -2.58 10.96
C ASP A 107 -8.59 -1.43 11.98
N GLN A 108 -9.36 -0.40 11.64
CA GLN A 108 -9.65 0.76 12.49
C GLN A 108 -10.58 0.46 13.68
N LYS A 109 -11.20 -0.72 13.73
CA LYS A 109 -12.07 -1.13 14.86
C LYS A 109 -11.27 -1.58 16.08
N HIS A 110 -9.97 -1.78 15.94
CA HIS A 110 -9.08 -2.24 17.00
C HIS A 110 -7.96 -1.23 17.26
N ASP A 111 -7.50 -1.17 18.51
CA ASP A 111 -6.37 -0.33 18.87
C ASP A 111 -5.03 -1.01 18.55
N ILE A 112 -3.94 -0.24 18.61
CA ILE A 112 -2.60 -0.78 18.33
C ILE A 112 -2.24 -1.91 19.32
N ASN A 113 -2.69 -1.82 20.57
CA ASN A 113 -2.40 -2.83 21.60
C ASN A 113 -2.99 -4.20 21.26
N TYR A 114 -4.20 -4.23 20.68
CA TYR A 114 -4.82 -5.45 20.16
C TYR A 114 -3.91 -6.15 19.15
N TYR A 115 -3.34 -5.41 18.20
CA TYR A 115 -2.43 -5.98 17.20
C TYR A 115 -1.09 -6.40 17.81
N VAL A 116 -0.54 -5.59 18.73
CA VAL A 116 0.70 -5.93 19.45
C VAL A 116 0.55 -7.24 20.24
N ASP A 117 -0.60 -7.49 20.88
CA ASP A 117 -0.84 -8.76 21.59
C ASP A 117 -0.85 -9.96 20.63
N ARG A 118 -1.44 -9.81 19.44
CA ARG A 118 -1.48 -10.85 18.41
C ARG A 118 -0.08 -11.23 17.91
N LEU A 119 0.90 -10.33 17.96
CA LEU A 119 2.29 -10.64 17.59
C LEU A 119 2.96 -11.70 18.48
N LYS A 120 2.41 -12.00 19.66
CA LYS A 120 2.86 -13.14 20.50
C LYS A 120 2.64 -14.48 19.81
N LYS A 121 1.69 -14.56 18.87
CA LYS A 121 1.41 -15.78 18.08
C LYS A 121 2.19 -15.85 16.77
N VAL A 122 2.87 -14.79 16.38
CA VAL A 122 3.67 -14.75 15.16
C VAL A 122 5.07 -15.27 15.47
N SER A 123 5.39 -16.48 15.01
CA SER A 123 6.74 -17.04 15.20
C SER A 123 7.78 -16.17 14.50
N PHE A 124 8.83 -15.77 15.21
CA PHE A 124 9.99 -15.12 14.60
C PHE A 124 11.09 -16.15 14.34
N HIS A 125 11.41 -16.99 15.33
CA HIS A 125 12.39 -18.05 15.21
C HIS A 125 12.21 -19.07 16.35
N ASP A 126 12.30 -20.37 16.06
CA ASP A 126 12.02 -21.45 17.03
C ASP A 126 12.77 -21.30 18.37
N LYS A 127 14.05 -20.90 18.31
CA LYS A 127 14.90 -20.70 19.51
C LYS A 127 14.78 -19.32 20.18
N ILE A 128 14.15 -18.36 19.52
CA ILE A 128 14.18 -16.94 19.92
C ILE A 128 12.76 -16.33 20.02
N GLY A 129 11.74 -17.20 19.92
CA GLY A 129 10.35 -16.90 20.22
C GLY A 129 9.61 -16.15 19.10
N SER A 130 8.63 -15.38 19.53
CA SER A 130 7.68 -14.63 18.73
C SER A 130 8.20 -13.27 18.27
N MET A 131 7.46 -12.64 17.35
CA MET A 131 7.71 -11.27 16.93
C MET A 131 7.58 -10.28 18.10
N TYR A 132 6.62 -10.49 19.00
CA TYR A 132 6.50 -9.70 20.23
C TYR A 132 7.77 -9.77 21.08
N GLU A 133 8.31 -10.97 21.32
CA GLU A 133 9.54 -11.14 22.10
C GLU A 133 10.75 -10.50 21.41
N LYS A 134 10.80 -10.53 20.07
CA LYS A 134 11.79 -9.75 19.32
C LYS A 134 11.65 -8.26 19.57
N MET A 135 10.45 -7.72 19.60
CA MET A 135 10.22 -6.30 19.89
C MET A 135 10.70 -5.92 21.29
N GLN A 136 10.46 -6.76 22.31
CA GLN A 136 10.98 -6.54 23.67
C GLN A 136 12.51 -6.49 23.72
N ARG A 137 13.18 -7.37 22.97
CA ARG A 137 14.65 -7.34 22.83
C ARG A 137 15.12 -6.07 22.13
N VAL A 138 14.45 -5.64 21.06
CA VAL A 138 14.76 -4.40 20.35
C VAL A 138 14.59 -3.19 21.26
N ASN A 139 13.52 -3.11 22.06
CA ASN A 139 13.32 -2.06 23.06
C ASN A 139 14.48 -1.99 24.06
N SER A 140 14.90 -3.14 24.58
CA SER A 140 16.02 -3.22 25.53
C SER A 140 17.34 -2.72 24.91
N ILE A 141 17.62 -3.13 23.67
CA ILE A 141 18.81 -2.68 22.92
C ILE A 141 18.74 -1.18 22.65
N ALA A 142 17.58 -0.69 22.21
CA ALA A 142 17.39 0.71 21.86
C ALA A 142 17.56 1.63 23.08
N LYS A 143 17.08 1.22 24.27
CA LYS A 143 17.31 1.94 25.53
C LYS A 143 18.79 2.03 25.89
N VAL A 144 19.56 0.94 25.72
CA VAL A 144 21.02 0.96 25.95
C VAL A 144 21.70 1.93 25.00
N ILE A 145 21.34 1.91 23.72
CA ILE A 145 21.89 2.82 22.71
C ILE A 145 21.54 4.27 23.05
N GLY A 146 20.26 4.55 23.34
CA GLY A 146 19.80 5.91 23.67
C GLY A 146 20.52 6.50 24.89
N ASN A 147 20.67 5.72 25.96
CA ASN A 147 21.43 6.14 27.12
C ASN A 147 22.92 6.38 26.81
N THR A 148 23.53 5.51 25.97
CA THR A 148 24.93 5.67 25.55
C THR A 148 25.16 6.95 24.74
N LEU A 149 24.16 7.36 23.96
CA LEU A 149 24.18 8.60 23.18
C LEU A 149 23.77 9.84 24.00
N ASN A 150 23.44 9.69 25.28
CA ASN A 150 22.93 10.75 26.15
C ASN A 150 21.69 11.45 25.59
N LEU A 151 20.77 10.68 25.01
CA LEU A 151 19.47 11.19 24.59
C LEU A 151 18.69 11.74 25.78
N ASN A 152 17.89 12.77 25.53
CA ASN A 152 17.03 13.35 26.56
C ASN A 152 15.82 12.45 26.85
N GLN A 153 15.08 12.75 27.92
CA GLN A 153 13.95 11.91 28.35
C GLN A 153 12.88 11.77 27.27
N THR A 154 12.56 12.84 26.53
CA THR A 154 11.56 12.81 25.45
C THR A 154 12.00 11.88 24.33
N GLU A 155 13.27 11.95 23.91
CA GLU A 155 13.82 11.05 22.88
C GLU A 155 13.82 9.58 23.33
N LEU A 156 14.08 9.32 24.63
CA LEU A 156 14.00 7.98 25.19
C LEU A 156 12.56 7.45 25.24
N ASP A 157 11.58 8.31 25.55
CA ASP A 157 10.16 7.97 25.55
C ASP A 157 9.66 7.68 24.12
N ASP A 158 10.10 8.46 23.13
CA ASP A 158 9.81 8.22 21.71
C ASP A 158 10.37 6.88 21.23
N ILE A 159 11.61 6.54 21.63
CA ILE A 159 12.22 5.23 21.35
C ILE A 159 11.42 4.11 22.00
N ASP A 160 10.99 4.28 23.26
CA ASP A 160 10.19 3.29 23.97
C ASP A 160 8.88 3.03 23.21
N ARG A 161 8.15 4.11 22.87
CA ARG A 161 6.89 4.03 22.12
C ARG A 161 7.07 3.41 20.74
N ALA A 162 8.10 3.79 19.99
CA ALA A 162 8.35 3.28 18.64
C ALA A 162 8.67 1.78 18.66
N THR A 163 9.56 1.36 19.54
CA THR A 163 9.96 -0.06 19.65
C THR A 163 8.83 -0.96 20.16
N MET A 164 7.86 -0.42 20.89
CA MET A 164 6.66 -1.14 21.31
C MET A 164 5.65 -1.40 20.20
N ILE A 165 5.70 -0.67 19.08
CA ILE A 165 4.69 -0.81 18.02
C ILE A 165 5.21 -1.08 16.62
N TYR A 166 6.47 -0.87 16.27
CA TYR A 166 6.95 -0.84 14.86
C TYR A 166 6.66 -2.07 13.96
N LYS A 167 6.04 -3.14 14.49
CA LYS A 167 5.61 -4.34 13.77
C LYS A 167 4.13 -4.71 13.96
N PHE A 168 3.32 -3.87 14.60
CA PHE A 168 1.91 -4.18 14.87
C PHE A 168 1.11 -4.43 13.58
N ASP A 169 1.46 -3.72 12.52
CA ASP A 169 0.84 -3.80 11.21
C ASP A 169 0.94 -5.21 10.58
N LEU A 170 1.94 -6.02 10.94
CA LEU A 170 2.11 -7.39 10.42
C LEU A 170 0.90 -8.31 10.58
N VAL A 171 0.00 -8.00 11.51
CA VAL A 171 -1.17 -8.82 11.84
C VAL A 171 -2.49 -8.09 11.58
N THR A 172 -2.44 -6.96 10.89
CA THR A 172 -3.64 -6.28 10.39
C THR A 172 -4.20 -7.00 9.17
N GLY A 173 -5.49 -6.82 8.90
CA GLY A 173 -6.14 -7.36 7.70
C GLY A 173 -5.52 -6.78 6.44
N MET A 174 -5.22 -5.47 6.45
CA MET A 174 -4.62 -4.78 5.31
C MET A 174 -3.27 -5.40 4.91
N VAL A 175 -2.35 -5.64 5.85
CA VAL A 175 -1.04 -6.27 5.53
C VAL A 175 -1.21 -7.76 5.22
N GLY A 176 -2.26 -8.39 5.74
CA GLY A 176 -2.64 -9.75 5.37
C GLY A 176 -3.00 -9.89 3.89
N GLU A 177 -3.74 -8.93 3.33
CA GLU A 177 -4.11 -8.89 1.91
C GLU A 177 -3.04 -8.22 1.02
N PHE A 178 -2.35 -7.20 1.54
CA PHE A 178 -1.36 -6.38 0.82
C PHE A 178 -0.02 -6.39 1.57
N SER A 179 0.71 -7.50 1.46
CA SER A 179 1.99 -7.71 2.16
C SER A 179 3.05 -6.64 1.85
N GLU A 180 2.97 -6.05 0.66
CA GLU A 180 3.81 -4.96 0.15
C GLU A 180 3.67 -3.67 0.97
N LEU A 181 2.55 -3.52 1.69
CA LEU A 181 2.26 -2.36 2.52
C LEU A 181 2.73 -2.50 3.97
N GLN A 182 3.48 -3.56 4.28
CA GLN A 182 4.16 -3.67 5.56
C GLN A 182 5.05 -2.45 5.82
N GLY A 183 4.96 -1.88 7.01
CA GLY A 183 5.62 -0.66 7.46
C GLY A 183 4.82 0.59 7.11
N VAL A 184 4.33 0.67 5.87
CA VAL A 184 3.53 1.80 5.38
C VAL A 184 2.22 1.90 6.14
N MET A 185 1.49 0.79 6.30
CA MET A 185 0.25 0.80 7.09
C MET A 185 0.51 1.05 8.56
N GLY A 186 1.65 0.57 9.08
CA GLY A 186 2.08 0.91 10.44
C GLY A 186 2.22 2.42 10.67
N GLU A 187 2.75 3.15 9.69
CA GLU A 187 2.82 4.62 9.71
C GLU A 187 1.42 5.25 9.62
N LYS A 188 0.55 4.77 8.72
CA LYS A 188 -0.79 5.38 8.54
C LYS A 188 -1.71 5.18 9.75
N TYR A 189 -1.52 4.10 10.50
CA TYR A 189 -2.37 3.74 11.63
C TYR A 189 -1.85 4.26 12.99
N ALA A 190 -0.59 4.66 13.09
CA ALA A 190 0.05 5.10 14.35
C ALA A 190 -0.03 6.62 14.56
#